data_AF-A0A433I6T9-F1
#
_entry.id   AF-A0A433I6T9-F1
#
_cell.length_a   1.000
_cell.length_b   1.000
_cell.length_c   1.000
_cell.angle_alpha   90.00
_cell.angle_beta   90.00
_cell.angle_gamma   90.00
#
_symmetry.space_group_name_H-M   'P 1'
#
loop_
_entity.id
_entity.type
_entity.pdbx_description
1 polymer ?
#
loop_
_entity_poly.entity_id
_entity_poly.type
_entity_poly.pdbx_seq_one_letter_code
_entity_poly.pdbx_strand_id
1 'polypeptide(L)'
;MRFSIWELLLILIIVLVLFGGARLRNLGSDLGAAIRGFRDSMKEGAKPETAEEDPKKLEQPTTAQARTGEAAATAAPDPLAKERDKV
;
A
#
# COMPACT_ATOMS: atom_id res chain seq x y z
N MET A 1 21.14 13.73 -30.17
CA MET A 1 19.70 13.61 -29.83
C MET A 1 19.63 13.23 -28.36
N ARG A 2 19.43 14.21 -27.48
CA ARG A 2 19.48 13.99 -26.03
C ARG A 2 18.04 13.96 -25.53
N PHE A 3 17.52 12.78 -25.27
CA PHE A 3 16.46 12.65 -24.27
C PHE A 3 17.21 12.46 -22.96
N SER A 4 17.51 13.56 -22.29
CA SER A 4 18.23 13.50 -21.01
C SER A 4 17.24 13.07 -19.94
N ILE A 5 17.72 12.35 -18.91
CA ILE A 5 16.91 11.92 -17.76
C ILE A 5 16.11 13.10 -17.17
N TRP A 6 16.66 14.30 -17.24
CA TRP A 6 16.01 15.56 -16.85
C TRP A 6 14.73 15.90 -17.62
N GLU A 7 14.67 15.64 -18.93
CA GLU A 7 13.46 15.89 -19.74
C GLU A 7 12.37 14.86 -19.41
N LEU A 8 12.75 13.59 -19.17
CA LEU A 8 11.82 12.55 -18.74
C LEU A 8 11.20 12.86 -17.37
N LEU A 9 11.99 13.39 -16.41
CA LEU A 9 11.45 13.82 -15.12
C LEU A 9 10.42 14.94 -15.26
N LEU A 10 10.68 15.94 -16.11
CA LEU A 10 9.76 17.05 -16.31
C LEU A 10 8.43 16.57 -16.89
N ILE A 11 8.48 15.68 -17.89
CA ILE A 11 7.28 15.09 -18.50
C ILE A 11 6.53 14.23 -17.47
N LEU A 12 7.24 13.44 -16.65
CA LEU A 12 6.63 12.62 -15.61
C LEU A 12 5.83 13.45 -14.60
N ILE A 13 6.36 14.61 -14.19
CA ILE A 13 5.65 15.52 -13.28
C ILE A 13 4.35 16.02 -13.92
N ILE A 14 4.40 16.45 -15.19
CA ILE A 14 3.20 16.93 -15.90
C ILE A 14 2.14 15.83 -15.98
N VAL A 15 2.52 14.60 -16.33
CA VAL A 15 1.60 13.45 -16.38
C VAL A 15 0.99 13.18 -15.00
N LEU A 16 1.78 13.25 -13.93
CA LEU A 16 1.30 13.02 -12.57
C LEU A 16 0.27 14.08 -12.14
N VAL A 17 0.43 15.34 -12.57
CA VAL A 17 -0.53 16.42 -12.31
C VAL A 17 -1.80 16.25 -13.14
N LEU A 18 -1.70 15.89 -14.42
CA LEU A 18 -2.86 15.69 -15.29
C LEU A 18 -3.71 14.49 -14.90
N PHE A 19 -3.07 13.36 -14.62
CA PHE A 19 -3.76 12.11 -14.26
C PHE A 19 -4.10 12.05 -12.77
N GLY A 20 -3.40 12.82 -11.94
CA GLY A 20 -3.44 12.74 -10.48
C GLY A 20 -2.71 11.49 -9.96
N GLY A 21 -2.02 11.63 -8.82
CA GLY A 21 -1.27 10.52 -8.21
C GLY A 21 -2.11 9.30 -7.84
N ALA A 22 -3.40 9.48 -7.58
CA ALA A 22 -4.30 8.39 -7.22
C ALA A 22 -4.54 7.39 -8.38
N ARG A 23 -4.74 7.90 -9.60
CA ARG A 23 -4.95 7.04 -10.79
C ARG A 23 -3.64 6.32 -11.16
N LEU A 24 -2.53 7.04 -11.14
CA LEU A 24 -1.22 6.47 -11.46
C LEU A 24 -0.79 5.42 -10.42
N ARG A 25 -1.17 5.56 -9.15
CA ARG A 25 -0.88 4.57 -8.12
C ARG A 25 -1.75 3.32 -8.24
N ASN A 26 -3.05 3.46 -8.52
CA ASN A 26 -3.93 2.31 -8.74
C ASN A 26 -3.50 1.49 -9.98
N LEU A 27 -3.25 2.15 -11.11
CA LEU A 27 -2.81 1.47 -12.33
C LEU A 27 -1.35 0.99 -12.23
N GLY A 28 -0.47 1.80 -11.62
CA GLY A 28 0.93 1.48 -11.45
C GLY A 28 1.19 0.34 -10.46
N SER A 29 0.32 0.14 -9.46
CA SER A 29 0.44 -1.01 -8.55
C SER A 29 0.17 -2.33 -9.28
N ASP A 30 -0.83 -2.35 -10.15
CA ASP A 30 -1.23 -3.55 -10.90
C ASP A 30 -0.21 -3.90 -11.99
N LEU A 31 0.15 -2.91 -12.81
CA LEU A 31 1.20 -3.03 -13.82
C LEU A 31 2.57 -3.31 -13.18
N GLY A 32 2.85 -2.70 -12.03
CA GLY A 32 4.09 -2.89 -11.29
C GLY A 32 4.22 -4.32 -10.75
N ALA A 33 3.13 -4.92 -10.27
CA ALA A 33 3.12 -6.31 -9.83
C ALA A 33 3.41 -7.27 -11.00
N ALA A 34 2.78 -7.06 -12.15
CA ALA A 34 3.00 -7.85 -13.36
C ALA A 34 4.45 -7.75 -13.87
N ILE A 35 4.99 -6.53 -13.95
CA ILE A 35 6.38 -6.30 -14.39
C ILE A 35 7.38 -6.86 -13.38
N ARG A 36 7.07 -6.80 -12.07
CA ARG A 36 7.96 -7.35 -11.03
C ARG A 36 8.07 -8.86 -11.11
N GLY A 37 6.95 -9.57 -11.28
CA GLY A 37 6.97 -11.02 -11.53
C GLY A 37 7.77 -11.39 -12.77
N PHE A 38 7.58 -10.65 -13.88
CA PHE A 38 8.36 -10.87 -15.11
C PHE A 38 9.87 -10.66 -14.90
N ARG A 39 10.27 -9.60 -14.20
CA ARG A 39 11.68 -9.33 -13.88
C ARG A 39 12.27 -10.42 -12.99
N ASP A 40 11.52 -10.86 -11.98
CA ASP A 40 11.98 -11.86 -11.03
C ASP A 40 12.12 -13.23 -11.72
N SER A 41 11.20 -13.65 -12.59
CA SER A 41 11.35 -14.86 -13.41
C SER A 41 12.50 -14.79 -14.41
N MET A 42 12.76 -13.62 -15.02
CA MET A 42 13.93 -13.44 -15.90
C MET A 42 15.26 -13.52 -15.12
N LYS A 43 15.27 -13.11 -13.86
CA LYS A 43 16.44 -13.25 -12.98
C LYS A 43 16.63 -14.69 -12.51
N GLU A 44 15.54 -15.41 -12.23
CA GLU A 44 15.54 -16.83 -11.83
C GLU A 44 16.08 -17.71 -12.96
N GLY A 45 15.63 -17.49 -14.21
CA GLY A 45 16.10 -18.25 -15.38
C GLY A 45 17.57 -18.04 -15.76
N ALA A 46 18.25 -17.06 -15.16
CA ALA A 46 19.68 -16.83 -15.33
C ALA A 46 20.54 -17.42 -14.20
N LYS A 47 19.94 -18.03 -13.17
CA LYS A 47 20.62 -18.66 -12.04
C LYS A 47 20.32 -20.16 -12.04
N PRO A 48 21.33 -21.05 -11.88
CA PRO A 48 21.07 -22.48 -11.83
C PRO A 48 20.19 -22.79 -10.62
N GLU A 49 19.17 -23.63 -10.82
CA GLU A 49 18.15 -23.98 -9.84
C GLU A 49 18.73 -24.36 -8.49
N THR A 50 18.40 -23.59 -7.46
CA THR A 50 18.22 -24.10 -6.09
C THR A 50 17.10 -23.27 -5.49
N ALA A 51 15.95 -23.92 -5.39
CA ALA A 51 14.70 -23.38 -4.89
C ALA A 51 14.80 -22.98 -3.41
N GLU A 52 14.34 -21.78 -3.11
CA GLU A 52 13.72 -21.44 -1.82
C GLU A 52 12.42 -20.68 -2.13
N GLU A 53 11.31 -21.40 -2.07
CA GLU A 53 9.98 -20.81 -1.99
C GLU A 53 9.82 -20.15 -0.62
N ASP A 54 9.61 -18.83 -0.61
CA ASP A 54 9.17 -18.08 0.57
C ASP A 54 7.64 -17.85 0.49
N PRO A 55 6.80 -18.66 1.17
CA PRO A 55 5.37 -18.39 1.29
C PRO A 55 5.15 -17.38 2.42
N LYS A 56 5.53 -16.12 2.21
CA LYS A 56 5.20 -15.02 3.14
C LYS A 56 4.80 -13.74 2.41
N LYS A 57 3.67 -13.79 1.68
CA LYS A 57 2.84 -12.59 1.52
C LYS A 57 1.39 -12.88 1.11
N LEU A 58 0.68 -13.66 1.91
CA LEU A 58 -0.78 -13.59 1.97
C LEU A 58 -1.17 -12.77 3.21
N GLU A 59 -0.89 -11.47 3.16
CA GLU A 59 -1.50 -10.50 4.07
C GLU A 59 -2.27 -9.49 3.22
N GLN A 60 -3.54 -9.81 2.98
CA GLN A 60 -4.60 -8.82 2.99
C GLN A 60 -5.66 -9.37 3.96
N PRO A 61 -6.05 -8.55 4.94
CA PRO A 61 -7.36 -7.93 4.77
C PRO A 61 -7.30 -6.41 4.95
N THR A 62 -8.01 -5.71 4.06
CA THR A 62 -8.86 -4.55 4.35
C THR A 62 -8.60 -3.82 5.66
N THR A 63 -8.02 -2.62 5.60
CA THR A 63 -8.48 -1.46 6.37
C THR A 63 -8.08 -0.20 5.62
N ALA A 64 -8.89 0.17 4.62
CA ALA A 64 -9.02 1.58 4.28
C ALA A 64 -9.75 2.24 5.45
N GLN A 65 -8.97 2.72 6.43
CA GLN A 65 -9.43 3.52 7.54
C GLN A 65 -9.92 4.86 6.97
N ALA A 66 -11.21 4.88 6.64
CA ALA A 66 -11.96 6.08 6.30
C ALA A 66 -13.02 6.28 7.38
N ARG A 67 -12.62 6.57 8.62
CA ARG A 67 -13.45 7.23 9.66
C ARG A 67 -12.56 7.87 10.72
N THR A 68 -12.01 9.05 10.41
CA THR A 68 -11.69 10.04 11.45
C THR A 68 -12.87 10.99 11.51
N GLY A 69 -13.64 10.88 12.58
CA GLY A 69 -14.86 11.66 12.79
C GLY A 69 -15.72 11.09 13.90
N GLU A 70 -15.10 10.68 15.02
CA GLU A 70 -15.81 10.40 16.26
C GLU A 70 -16.04 11.75 16.95
N ALA A 71 -17.17 12.38 16.60
CA ALA A 71 -17.77 13.45 17.37
C ALA A 71 -19.07 12.91 17.99
N ALA A 72 -19.05 12.84 19.32
CA ALA A 72 -20.19 12.93 20.22
C ALA A 72 -21.36 11.94 20.01
N ALA A 73 -21.35 10.86 20.79
CA ALA A 73 -22.59 10.28 21.31
C ALA A 73 -22.32 9.57 22.65
N THR A 74 -22.40 10.34 23.73
CA THR A 74 -22.64 9.86 25.08
C THR A 74 -24.01 9.18 25.15
N ALA A 75 -24.02 7.89 25.48
CA ALA A 75 -25.14 7.14 26.07
C ALA A 75 -24.54 5.84 26.65
N ALA A 76 -24.14 5.82 27.92
CA ALA A 76 -24.97 5.36 29.05
C ALA A 76 -25.12 3.82 29.10
N PRO A 77 -25.46 3.23 30.25
CA PRO A 77 -24.75 3.24 31.53
C PRO A 77 -24.49 1.77 31.97
N ASP A 78 -23.29 1.43 32.47
CA ASP A 78 -23.10 0.12 33.12
C ASP A 78 -22.76 0.34 34.61
N PRO A 79 -23.77 0.29 35.49
CA PRO A 79 -23.60 0.36 36.92
C PRO A 79 -23.23 -1.04 37.39
N LEU A 80 -21.97 -1.28 37.78
CA LEU A 80 -21.52 -2.32 38.73
C LEU A 80 -20.00 -2.55 38.61
N ALA A 81 -19.22 -1.62 39.15
CA ALA A 81 -17.85 -1.88 39.60
C ALA A 81 -17.60 -0.99 40.83
N LYS A 82 -18.19 -1.33 41.97
CA LYS A 82 -17.47 -2.02 43.05
C LYS A 82 -16.20 -1.28 43.51
N GLU A 83 -16.32 0.03 43.72
CA GLU A 83 -15.43 0.79 44.62
C GLU A 83 -16.02 0.71 46.04
N ARG A 84 -15.78 -0.45 46.67
CA ARG A 84 -16.05 -0.75 48.09
C ARG A 84 -14.76 -1.24 48.72
N ASP A 85 -13.70 -0.48 48.49
CA ASP A 85 -12.46 -0.59 49.24
C ASP A 85 -11.79 0.78 49.20
N LYS A 86 -11.60 1.37 50.40
CA LYS A 86 -10.68 2.49 50.68
C LYS A 86 -11.20 3.93 50.61
N VAL A 87 -12.13 4.31 51.48
CA VAL A 87 -11.95 5.28 52.61
C VAL A 87 -13.24 5.47 53.40
#